data_AF-A0AAD9N4L0-F1
#
_entry.id   AF-A0AAD9N4L0-F1
#
_cell.length_a   1.000
_cell.length_b   1.000
_cell.length_c   1.000
_cell.angle_alpha   90.00
_cell.angle_beta   90.00
_cell.angle_gamma   90.00
#
_symmetry.space_group_name_H-M   'P 1'
#
loop_
_entity.id
_entity.type
_entity.pdbx_description
1 polymer ?
#
loop_
_entity_poly.entity_id
_entity_poly.type
_entity_poly.pdbx_seq_one_letter_code
_entity_poly.pdbx_strand_id
1 'polypeptide(L)'
;MSPMCHNVIYTQSPINGDNEMMRRQDELRCDLANQVIVHRFSCHGRRVPGLVLDRDIPVRVNIGLGVLCQYYSDVGSIVERANDWLTKNTDLTVKECETITWMDHDVTRLDDSEQMILRKRMEEHAKTYHIRGLRAQIVTLHGEGYTTRDTAAKWRWSKTAVHNAIIKFHADGTFRDREWLGNSPAMNPVENLWTIMEDKAADEQLSSANKLRRAIKEVWDTEITQLWLLPQRRTQVQCICYTDILPDVSDTVPSLVTKVNRIIQQNQLIGQIITVQTVSVPISNGNVDTELTRWTESVSDDIPYAFCLRIFHDKSSPGNGSSLGIRDFIPCLTDEGYESFDQLSIHANTWLKDQADIILANMQSVMVQKDTGPHDETGRACFYSTPGIENLHTLEFLRILRVCYLKPAVDVVSELPVIYPFTYELFSPELVPPREGRGRNRMERMRETFIRVNSYLKSSGADIISVETVMNPMQLYLEDISELSPDEIQFLFTIRLFLTDQLAEPDELLQTLSLRTSSVGSRRPKEPSPADHPGPIFLKSVVNKNYKSRWIVVAVTVFTCMTIIVVISVIYSNP
;
A
#
# COMPACT_ATOMS: atom_id res chain seq x y z
N MET A 1 -28.42 42.48 28.78
CA MET A 1 -26.95 42.51 28.88
C MET A 1 -26.37 41.91 27.62
N SER A 2 -25.94 42.78 26.72
CA SER A 2 -25.12 42.55 25.52
C SER A 2 -23.92 43.49 25.68
N PRO A 3 -22.72 43.15 25.16
CA PRO A 3 -22.31 43.68 23.85
C PRO A 3 -21.49 42.64 23.04
N MET A 4 -21.50 42.54 21.70
CA MET A 4 -21.23 43.47 20.59
C MET A 4 -19.80 44.04 20.48
N CYS A 5 -19.16 43.64 19.36
CA CYS A 5 -18.25 44.38 18.46
C CYS A 5 -16.90 44.88 18.98
N HIS A 6 -15.82 44.56 18.24
CA HIS A 6 -14.87 45.54 17.71
C HIS A 6 -14.35 45.07 16.34
N ASN A 7 -14.61 45.88 15.31
CA ASN A 7 -13.85 45.91 14.05
C ASN A 7 -12.60 46.76 14.31
N VAL A 8 -11.45 46.38 13.76
CA VAL A 8 -10.34 47.32 13.52
C VAL A 8 -9.80 47.07 12.11
N ILE A 9 -9.91 48.12 11.29
CA ILE A 9 -9.24 48.30 10.00
C ILE A 9 -7.94 49.06 10.28
N TYR A 10 -6.82 48.63 9.71
CA TYR A 10 -5.69 49.51 9.42
C TYR A 10 -5.26 49.34 7.95
N THR A 11 -5.18 50.48 7.27
CA THR A 11 -4.75 50.70 5.90
C THR A 11 -3.25 50.99 5.80
N GLN A 12 -2.58 50.43 4.77
CA GLN A 12 -1.43 50.92 3.95
C GLN A 12 -0.20 51.52 4.67
N SER A 13 1.08 51.31 4.35
CA SER A 13 1.95 50.64 3.33
C SER A 13 3.42 51.00 3.74
N PRO A 14 4.53 50.71 3.02
CA PRO A 14 5.02 49.50 2.35
C PRO A 14 6.47 49.10 2.82
N ILE A 15 7.02 48.05 2.20
CA ILE A 15 8.46 47.74 1.96
C ILE A 15 9.18 46.81 2.97
N ASN A 16 9.62 45.68 2.41
CA ASN A 16 10.68 44.73 2.79
C ASN A 16 10.43 43.70 3.91
N GLY A 17 10.28 42.42 3.51
CA GLY A 17 10.56 41.28 4.38
C GLY A 17 9.85 39.96 4.03
N ASP A 18 10.16 39.35 2.87
CA ASP A 18 9.54 38.10 2.37
C ASP A 18 9.79 36.81 3.18
N ASN A 19 10.29 36.88 4.43
CA ASN A 19 10.51 35.69 5.27
C ASN A 19 9.84 35.71 6.65
N GLU A 20 9.25 36.83 7.07
CA GLU A 20 8.73 36.97 8.44
C GLU A 20 7.21 36.71 8.55
N MET A 21 6.49 36.81 7.42
CA MET A 21 5.04 36.67 7.39
C MET A 21 4.56 35.22 7.48
N MET A 22 5.34 34.24 6.99
CA MET A 22 5.04 32.81 7.21
C MET A 22 5.11 32.46 8.70
N ARG A 23 6.12 32.96 9.42
CA ARG A 23 6.36 32.62 10.83
C ARG A 23 5.20 33.00 11.76
N ARG A 24 4.53 34.12 11.52
CA ARG A 24 3.41 34.59 12.37
C ARG A 24 2.06 33.98 12.04
N GLN A 25 1.85 33.49 10.81
CA GLN A 25 0.64 32.74 10.46
C GLN A 25 0.71 31.28 10.96
N ASP A 26 1.91 30.73 11.10
CA ASP A 26 2.14 29.37 11.61
C ASP A 26 1.90 29.26 13.13
N GLU A 27 2.23 30.28 13.92
CA GLU A 27 2.06 30.25 15.40
C GLU A 27 0.59 30.22 15.86
N LEU A 28 -0.35 30.79 15.08
CA LEU A 28 -1.78 30.82 15.41
C LEU A 28 -2.55 29.55 15.00
N ARG A 29 -1.91 28.61 14.27
CA ARG A 29 -2.47 27.31 13.88
C ARG A 29 -2.00 26.14 14.77
N CYS A 30 -1.08 26.40 15.70
CA CYS A 30 -0.41 25.39 16.53
C CYS A 30 -1.34 24.50 17.40
N ASP A 31 -2.54 24.94 17.76
CA ASP A 31 -3.42 24.16 18.66
C ASP A 31 -4.22 23.05 17.96
N LEU A 32 -4.18 22.94 16.62
CA LEU A 32 -4.86 21.88 15.85
C LEU A 32 -3.91 20.84 15.23
N ALA A 33 -2.60 20.94 15.46
CA ALA A 33 -1.53 20.36 14.61
C ALA A 33 -0.98 18.97 15.02
N ASN A 34 -1.67 18.21 15.88
CA ASN A 34 -1.26 16.85 16.31
C ASN A 34 -2.17 15.75 15.75
N GLN A 35 -2.51 15.81 14.45
CA GLN A 35 -3.33 14.76 13.84
C GLN A 35 -2.45 13.57 13.42
N VAL A 36 -2.38 12.57 14.30
CA VAL A 36 -2.26 11.20 13.81
C VAL A 36 -3.56 10.93 13.04
N ILE A 37 -3.50 10.72 11.72
CA ILE A 37 -4.69 10.35 10.96
C ILE A 37 -4.97 8.87 11.26
N VAL A 38 -5.70 8.67 12.36
CA VAL A 38 -6.17 7.38 12.81
C VAL A 38 -7.58 7.20 12.28
N HIS A 39 -7.78 6.31 11.32
CA HIS A 39 -9.12 5.93 10.92
C HIS A 39 -9.65 4.84 11.84
N ARG A 40 -10.21 5.27 12.99
CA ARG A 40 -11.01 4.40 13.85
C ARG A 40 -12.45 4.36 13.32
N PHE A 41 -12.87 3.22 12.77
CA PHE A 41 -14.28 3.00 12.44
C PHE A 41 -15.06 2.78 13.74
N SER A 42 -15.76 3.81 14.20
CA SER A 42 -16.75 3.70 15.25
C SER A 42 -18.14 3.94 14.64
N CYS A 43 -18.93 2.88 14.53
CA CYS A 43 -20.33 2.97 14.14
C CYS A 43 -21.14 3.56 15.32
N HIS A 44 -21.05 4.86 15.57
CA HIS A 44 -21.97 5.53 16.48
C HIS A 44 -23.26 5.88 15.73
N GLY A 45 -24.34 5.19 16.12
CA GLY A 45 -25.58 5.10 15.38
C GLY A 45 -26.39 6.40 15.29
N ARG A 46 -26.87 6.67 14.07
CA ARG A 46 -28.26 7.08 13.86
C ARG A 46 -29.04 5.83 13.49
N ARG A 47 -30.08 5.51 14.26
CA ARG A 47 -31.02 4.43 13.93
C ARG A 47 -31.69 4.77 12.60
N VAL A 48 -31.35 4.04 11.56
CA VAL A 48 -32.20 3.89 10.36
C VAL A 48 -33.05 2.65 10.61
N PRO A 49 -34.38 2.76 10.76
CA PRO A 49 -35.24 1.58 10.89
C PRO A 49 -35.21 0.79 9.58
N GLY A 50 -34.77 -0.47 9.61
CA GLY A 50 -34.87 -1.40 8.48
C GLY A 50 -33.57 -1.98 7.93
N LEU A 51 -32.39 -1.60 8.45
CA LEU A 51 -31.13 -2.27 8.11
C LEU A 51 -30.70 -3.19 9.27
N VAL A 52 -30.84 -4.50 9.08
CA VAL A 52 -30.20 -5.51 9.93
C VAL A 52 -28.71 -5.49 9.58
N LEU A 53 -27.89 -4.91 10.45
CA LEU A 53 -26.44 -4.97 10.36
C LEU A 53 -25.98 -6.25 11.06
N ASP A 54 -25.49 -7.20 10.26
CA ASP A 54 -24.82 -8.41 10.72
C ASP A 54 -23.52 -8.03 11.45
N ARG A 55 -23.36 -8.45 12.70
CA ARG A 55 -22.32 -7.95 13.62
C ARG A 55 -21.11 -8.90 13.80
N ASP A 56 -21.11 -10.08 13.19
CA ASP A 56 -20.19 -11.16 13.58
C ASP A 56 -19.24 -11.65 12.47
N ILE A 57 -18.80 -10.78 11.57
CA ILE A 57 -17.64 -11.11 10.70
C ILE A 57 -16.37 -10.65 11.44
N PRO A 58 -15.39 -11.53 11.74
CA PRO A 58 -14.10 -11.10 12.28
C PRO A 58 -13.44 -10.17 11.25
N VAL A 59 -13.54 -8.87 11.51
CA VAL A 59 -13.04 -7.83 10.61
C VAL A 59 -11.53 -7.83 10.72
N ARG A 60 -10.86 -8.54 9.81
CA ARG A 60 -9.49 -8.20 9.43
C ARG A 60 -9.56 -6.89 8.63
N VAL A 61 -8.60 -6.00 8.92
CA VAL A 61 -8.20 -4.82 8.14
C VAL A 61 -8.85 -3.47 8.55
N ASN A 62 -8.01 -2.59 9.12
CA ASN A 62 -8.16 -1.13 9.06
C ASN A 62 -6.85 -0.55 8.51
N ILE A 63 -6.84 0.05 7.32
CA ILE A 63 -5.58 0.50 6.69
C ILE A 63 -5.37 2.01 6.88
N GLY A 64 -4.14 2.34 7.29
CA GLY A 64 -3.52 3.64 7.12
C GLY A 64 -3.48 4.48 8.39
N LEU A 65 -2.36 4.41 9.12
CA LEU A 65 -1.89 5.58 9.87
C LEU A 65 -1.14 6.47 8.88
N GLY A 66 -1.76 7.55 8.43
CA GLY A 66 -1.04 8.62 7.75
C GLY A 66 -0.53 9.59 8.81
N VAL A 67 0.75 9.52 9.18
CA VAL A 67 1.35 10.59 10.00
C VAL A 67 1.92 11.60 9.04
N LEU A 68 1.14 12.64 8.74
CA LEU A 68 1.63 13.79 8.01
C LEU A 68 2.55 14.63 8.90
N CYS A 69 3.74 14.91 8.41
CA CYS A 69 4.64 15.89 8.99
C CYS A 69 4.17 17.31 8.66
N GLN A 70 3.33 17.91 9.50
CA GLN A 70 3.23 19.38 9.52
C GLN A 70 4.47 20.04 10.17
N TYR A 71 5.33 19.23 10.82
CA TYR A 71 6.63 19.66 11.33
C TYR A 71 7.73 18.76 10.78
N TYR A 72 8.83 19.39 10.35
CA TYR A 72 10.05 18.84 9.76
C TYR A 72 10.74 17.77 10.62
N SER A 73 10.09 16.63 10.85
CA SER A 73 10.66 15.56 11.65
C SER A 73 11.39 14.57 10.74
N ASP A 74 12.52 14.05 11.19
CA ASP A 74 13.19 12.89 10.57
C ASP A 74 12.30 11.63 10.59
N VAL A 75 12.75 10.56 9.92
CA VAL A 75 12.01 9.28 9.85
C VAL A 75 11.89 8.67 11.24
N GLY A 76 12.94 8.78 12.07
CA GLY A 76 12.95 8.35 13.46
C GLY A 76 11.75 8.87 14.25
N SER A 77 11.56 10.18 14.21
CA SER A 77 10.46 10.88 14.87
C SER A 77 9.08 10.48 14.33
N ILE A 78 8.96 10.09 13.06
CA ILE A 78 7.71 9.56 12.50
C ILE A 78 7.42 8.17 13.08
N VAL A 79 8.44 7.30 13.15
CA VAL A 79 8.32 5.95 13.72
C VAL A 79 8.01 6.00 15.22
N GLU A 80 8.65 6.89 15.97
CA GLU A 80 8.34 7.12 17.39
C GLU A 80 6.88 7.52 17.60
N ARG A 81 6.36 8.46 16.79
CA ARG A 81 4.93 8.84 16.84
C ARG A 81 4.00 7.68 16.49
N ALA A 82 4.39 6.80 15.57
CA ALA A 82 3.63 5.59 15.27
C ALA A 82 3.62 4.62 16.47
N ASN A 83 4.75 4.46 17.17
CA ASN A 83 4.83 3.66 18.40
C ASN A 83 4.00 4.25 19.55
N ASP A 84 4.05 5.56 19.75
CA ASP A 84 3.19 6.27 20.72
C ASP A 84 1.71 6.06 20.43
N TRP A 85 1.35 5.89 19.16
CA TRP A 85 0.01 5.53 18.77
C TRP A 85 -0.31 4.06 19.03
N LEU A 86 0.61 3.13 18.72
CA LEU A 86 0.43 1.69 18.98
C LEU A 86 0.29 1.36 20.47
N THR A 87 1.00 2.07 21.35
CA THR A 87 0.85 1.92 22.81
C THR A 87 -0.55 2.26 23.31
N LYS A 88 -1.30 3.09 22.57
CA LYS A 88 -2.69 3.45 22.88
C LYS A 88 -3.71 2.50 22.22
N ASN A 89 -3.27 1.63 21.31
CA ASN A 89 -4.11 0.71 20.52
C ASN A 89 -3.52 -0.70 20.54
N THR A 90 -3.42 -1.28 21.73
CA THR A 90 -2.74 -2.56 21.98
C THR A 90 -3.47 -3.78 21.40
N ASP A 91 -4.70 -3.59 20.91
CA ASP A 91 -5.49 -4.56 20.16
C ASP A 91 -5.09 -4.67 18.69
N LEU A 92 -4.14 -3.83 18.23
CA LEU A 92 -3.71 -3.75 16.84
C LEU A 92 -2.30 -4.30 16.67
N THR A 93 -2.03 -4.91 15.53
CA THR A 93 -0.70 -5.36 15.12
C THR A 93 -0.43 -4.89 13.70
N VAL A 94 0.74 -4.31 13.53
CA VAL A 94 1.30 -3.86 12.26
C VAL A 94 1.77 -5.09 11.49
N LYS A 95 1.20 -5.27 10.31
CA LYS A 95 1.58 -6.33 9.36
C LYS A 95 2.62 -5.86 8.36
N GLU A 96 2.53 -4.59 7.94
CA GLU A 96 3.43 -4.02 6.96
C GLU A 96 3.65 -2.54 7.21
N CYS A 97 4.87 -2.08 6.93
CA CYS A 97 5.26 -0.68 6.98
C CYS A 97 5.86 -0.26 5.64
N GLU A 98 5.40 0.87 5.11
CA GLU A 98 6.00 1.49 3.95
C GLU A 98 6.27 2.98 4.19
N THR A 99 7.40 3.43 3.69
CA THR A 99 7.71 4.85 3.52
C THR A 99 7.07 5.34 2.22
N ILE A 100 6.34 6.45 2.26
CA ILE A 100 5.62 7.00 1.09
C ILE A 100 6.12 8.41 0.83
N THR A 101 6.33 8.74 -0.44
CA THR A 101 6.77 10.08 -0.86
C THR A 101 5.67 10.74 -1.66
N TRP A 102 5.09 11.82 -1.11
CA TRP A 102 4.24 12.76 -1.82
C TRP A 102 5.09 13.82 -2.49
N MET A 103 4.62 14.36 -3.61
CA MET A 103 5.24 15.49 -4.27
C MET A 103 4.21 16.40 -4.94
N ASP A 104 4.43 17.70 -4.85
CA ASP A 104 3.67 18.74 -5.54
C ASP A 104 4.60 19.92 -5.84
N HIS A 105 4.26 20.73 -6.84
CA HIS A 105 4.95 21.99 -7.12
C HIS A 105 4.43 23.14 -6.24
N ASP A 106 3.27 22.95 -5.59
CA ASP A 106 2.68 23.87 -4.63
C ASP A 106 2.79 23.28 -3.20
N VAL A 107 3.59 23.93 -2.35
CA VAL A 107 3.80 23.50 -0.96
C VAL A 107 2.49 23.42 -0.17
N THR A 108 1.51 24.28 -0.48
CA THR A 108 0.23 24.31 0.26
C THR A 108 -0.63 23.08 0.01
N ARG A 109 -0.32 22.29 -1.03
CA ARG A 109 -1.00 21.03 -1.35
C ARG A 109 -0.37 19.81 -0.70
N LEU A 110 0.87 19.92 -0.21
CA LEU A 110 1.57 18.80 0.40
C LEU A 110 1.03 18.41 1.79
N ASP A 111 0.25 19.29 2.42
CA ASP A 111 -0.40 19.02 3.70
C ASP A 111 -1.58 18.03 3.60
N ASP A 112 -1.93 17.57 2.40
CA ASP A 112 -3.03 16.63 2.18
C ASP A 112 -2.51 15.25 1.75
N SER A 113 -2.23 14.38 2.72
CA SER A 113 -1.81 12.98 2.51
C SER A 113 -2.86 12.16 1.79
N GLU A 114 -4.10 12.64 1.74
CA GLU A 114 -5.21 11.97 1.08
C GLU A 114 -5.20 12.18 -0.44
N GLN A 115 -4.29 13.02 -0.94
CA GLN A 115 -4.14 13.22 -2.38
C GLN A 115 -3.65 11.94 -3.05
N MET A 116 -4.39 11.54 -4.08
CA MET A 116 -4.03 10.44 -4.97
C MET A 116 -3.32 10.92 -6.24
N ILE A 117 -3.32 12.22 -6.52
CA ILE A 117 -2.63 12.83 -7.66
C ILE A 117 -1.44 13.63 -7.13
N LEU A 118 -0.25 13.29 -7.60
CA LEU A 118 0.97 14.04 -7.40
C LEU A 118 1.29 14.86 -8.65
N ARG A 119 1.94 16.01 -8.48
CA ARG A 119 2.19 16.94 -9.58
C ARG A 119 3.63 17.38 -9.62
N LYS A 120 4.21 17.37 -10.81
CA LYS A 120 5.54 17.91 -11.09
C LYS A 120 5.42 18.87 -12.26
N ARG A 121 5.82 20.13 -12.07
CA ARG A 121 5.95 21.07 -13.19
C ARG A 121 7.23 20.78 -13.96
N MET A 122 7.21 21.09 -15.26
CA MET A 122 8.31 20.88 -16.21
C MET A 122 8.84 22.19 -16.79
N GLU A 123 8.40 23.33 -16.25
CA GLU A 123 8.88 24.66 -16.61
C GLU A 123 10.33 24.85 -16.14
N GLU A 124 11.11 25.64 -16.88
CA GLU A 124 12.47 26.02 -16.47
C GLU A 124 12.43 26.71 -15.10
N HIS A 125 13.35 26.32 -14.21
CA HIS A 125 13.40 26.77 -12.81
C HIS A 125 12.22 26.36 -11.92
N ALA A 126 11.27 25.57 -12.41
CA ALA A 126 10.23 25.03 -11.54
C ALA A 126 10.86 24.13 -10.46
N LYS A 127 10.24 24.17 -9.28
CA LYS A 127 10.61 23.36 -8.13
C LYS A 127 9.52 22.36 -7.85
N THR A 128 9.93 21.14 -7.51
CA THR A 128 9.04 20.12 -6.96
C THR A 128 9.41 19.92 -5.50
N TYR A 129 8.42 19.99 -4.64
CA TYR A 129 8.59 19.78 -3.21
C TYR A 129 8.18 18.36 -2.88
N HIS A 130 8.98 17.67 -2.09
CA HIS A 130 8.75 16.29 -1.71
C HIS A 130 8.55 16.22 -0.20
N ILE A 131 7.56 15.45 0.23
CA ILE A 131 7.38 15.07 1.63
C ILE A 131 7.29 13.57 1.70
N ARG A 132 7.98 13.01 2.69
CA ARG A 132 8.02 11.59 2.97
C ARG A 132 7.41 11.32 4.33
N GLY A 133 6.60 10.28 4.40
CA GLY A 133 5.94 9.85 5.62
C GLY A 133 5.90 8.33 5.73
N LEU A 134 5.35 7.87 6.84
CA LEU A 134 5.17 6.45 7.14
C LEU A 134 3.72 6.08 6.95
N ARG A 135 3.48 4.93 6.32
CA ARG A 135 2.21 4.23 6.36
C ARG A 135 2.40 2.87 7.00
N ALA A 136 1.57 2.58 7.99
CA ALA A 136 1.47 1.27 8.62
C ALA A 136 0.12 0.63 8.24
N GLN A 137 0.19 -0.65 7.89
CA GLN A 137 -0.97 -1.52 7.72
C GLN A 137 -1.16 -2.32 8.99
N ILE A 138 -2.37 -2.29 9.53
CA ILE A 138 -2.65 -2.87 10.84
C ILE A 138 -3.83 -3.85 10.74
N VAL A 139 -3.74 -4.89 11.56
CA VAL A 139 -4.79 -5.86 11.78
C VAL A 139 -5.20 -5.87 13.24
N THR A 140 -6.47 -6.10 13.48
CA THR A 140 -7.02 -6.31 14.83
C THR A 140 -6.71 -7.72 15.30
N LEU A 141 -6.22 -7.84 16.52
CA LEU A 141 -6.05 -9.08 17.27
C LEU A 141 -7.41 -9.52 17.85
N HIS A 142 -8.46 -9.58 17.04
CA HIS A 142 -9.61 -10.41 17.43
C HIS A 142 -9.19 -11.85 17.17
N GLY A 143 -9.18 -12.66 18.23
CA GLY A 143 -8.37 -13.86 18.38
C GLY A 143 -8.26 -14.71 17.11
N GLU A 144 -7.09 -15.32 16.93
CA GLU A 144 -6.79 -16.38 15.96
C GLU A 144 -7.63 -17.64 16.22
N GLY A 145 -8.95 -17.49 16.36
CA GLY A 145 -9.89 -18.55 16.07
C GLY A 145 -9.76 -18.84 14.59
N TYR A 146 -9.09 -19.96 14.30
CA TYR A 146 -9.02 -20.67 13.03
C TYR A 146 -9.92 -20.08 11.94
N THR A 147 -9.32 -19.69 10.81
CA THR A 147 -10.02 -19.47 9.55
C THR A 147 -11.00 -20.61 9.34
N THR A 148 -12.27 -20.24 9.16
CA THR A 148 -13.45 -21.11 9.11
C THR A 148 -13.42 -22.14 7.97
N ARG A 149 -12.40 -22.09 7.11
CA ARG A 149 -12.24 -22.87 5.88
C ARG A 149 -11.17 -23.96 5.97
N ASP A 150 -10.10 -23.76 6.75
CA ASP A 150 -9.01 -24.74 6.87
C ASP A 150 -9.44 -26.03 7.60
N THR A 151 -10.47 -25.92 8.44
CA THR A 151 -11.12 -27.09 9.08
C THR A 151 -12.15 -27.77 8.16
N ALA A 152 -12.68 -27.05 7.16
CA ALA A 152 -13.80 -27.51 6.32
C ALA A 152 -13.39 -28.46 5.19
N ALA A 153 -12.13 -28.42 4.73
CA ALA A 153 -11.63 -29.32 3.70
C ALA A 153 -11.36 -30.75 4.23
N LYS A 154 -11.35 -30.95 5.56
CA LYS A 154 -10.82 -32.17 6.18
C LYS A 154 -11.87 -33.18 6.64
N TRP A 155 -13.17 -32.85 6.69
CA TRP A 155 -14.17 -33.75 7.30
C TRP A 155 -15.55 -33.67 6.64
N ARG A 156 -16.01 -34.80 6.07
CA ARG A 156 -17.25 -34.88 5.29
C ARG A 156 -18.13 -36.06 5.74
N TRP A 157 -18.80 -36.00 6.89
CA TRP A 157 -19.83 -36.99 7.26
C TRP A 157 -21.04 -36.41 8.05
N SER A 158 -22.25 -36.69 7.52
CA SER A 158 -23.56 -36.91 8.18
C SER A 158 -24.24 -35.86 9.07
N LYS A 159 -24.67 -34.77 8.44
CA LYS A 159 -25.60 -33.68 8.85
C LYS A 159 -26.98 -34.09 9.45
N THR A 160 -27.41 -35.33 9.27
CA THR A 160 -28.84 -35.73 9.40
C THR A 160 -29.22 -36.16 10.82
N ALA A 161 -28.26 -36.62 11.63
CA ALA A 161 -28.53 -37.08 12.99
C ALA A 161 -28.71 -35.91 13.98
N VAL A 162 -27.93 -34.83 13.81
CA VAL A 162 -27.89 -33.67 14.71
C VAL A 162 -29.13 -32.78 14.53
N HIS A 163 -29.59 -32.59 13.29
CA HIS A 163 -30.79 -31.81 12.99
C HIS A 163 -32.04 -32.39 13.71
N ASN A 164 -32.15 -33.72 13.75
CA ASN A 164 -33.27 -34.42 14.39
C ASN A 164 -33.22 -34.35 15.93
N ALA A 165 -32.05 -34.20 16.55
CA ALA A 165 -31.90 -34.05 17.99
C ALA A 165 -32.19 -32.61 18.46
N ILE A 166 -31.77 -31.61 17.68
CA ILE A 166 -32.02 -30.18 17.97
C ILE A 166 -33.50 -29.82 17.80
N ILE A 167 -34.18 -30.38 16.78
CA ILE A 167 -35.64 -30.24 16.63
C ILE A 167 -36.37 -30.80 17.86
N LYS A 168 -35.86 -31.90 18.43
CA LYS A 168 -36.42 -32.51 19.66
C LYS A 168 -36.20 -31.63 20.89
N PHE A 169 -35.03 -30.98 20.98
CA PHE A 169 -34.70 -30.01 22.05
C PHE A 169 -35.56 -28.73 21.98
N HIS A 170 -35.94 -28.28 20.79
CA HIS A 170 -36.75 -27.07 20.59
C HIS A 170 -38.25 -27.31 20.88
N ALA A 171 -38.72 -28.55 20.75
CA ALA A 171 -40.09 -28.96 21.02
C ALA A 171 -40.44 -28.97 22.53
N ASP A 172 -39.43 -29.14 23.40
CA ASP A 172 -39.61 -29.27 24.87
C ASP A 172 -39.68 -27.90 25.60
N GLY A 173 -39.76 -26.79 24.86
CA GLY A 173 -40.23 -25.50 25.39
C GLY A 173 -39.31 -24.73 26.35
N THR A 174 -38.05 -25.14 26.52
CA THR A 174 -37.12 -24.51 27.50
C THR A 174 -36.29 -23.34 26.94
N PHE A 175 -36.42 -23.01 25.66
CA PHE A 175 -35.85 -21.83 25.03
C PHE A 175 -36.96 -21.02 24.36
N ARG A 176 -37.59 -20.12 25.12
CA ARG A 176 -38.30 -18.96 24.55
C ARG A 176 -37.46 -17.73 24.89
N ASP A 177 -37.22 -16.90 23.87
CA ASP A 177 -36.68 -15.53 23.94
C ASP A 177 -35.21 -15.26 23.60
N ARG A 178 -34.56 -16.05 22.74
CA ARG A 178 -33.47 -15.52 21.89
C ARG A 178 -33.54 -16.10 20.49
N GLU A 179 -33.84 -15.26 19.50
CA GLU A 179 -33.73 -15.59 18.08
C GLU A 179 -32.30 -16.00 17.75
N TRP A 180 -32.16 -17.21 17.23
CA TRP A 180 -30.89 -17.77 16.78
C TRP A 180 -30.57 -17.23 15.39
N LEU A 181 -29.47 -16.50 15.24
CA LEU A 181 -29.02 -15.93 13.96
C LEU A 181 -28.09 -16.93 13.26
N GLY A 182 -28.46 -17.35 12.05
CA GLY A 182 -27.54 -17.92 11.05
C GLY A 182 -27.49 -19.44 10.91
N ASN A 183 -28.24 -19.99 9.94
CA ASN A 183 -28.05 -21.34 9.41
C ASN A 183 -26.96 -21.34 8.33
N SER A 184 -25.69 -21.54 8.71
CA SER A 184 -24.66 -21.98 7.76
C SER A 184 -24.09 -23.33 8.19
N PRO A 185 -24.22 -24.38 7.37
CA PRO A 185 -23.81 -25.74 7.73
C PRO A 185 -22.29 -25.99 7.74
N ALA A 186 -21.47 -24.98 7.49
CA ALA A 186 -20.02 -25.10 7.38
C ALA A 186 -19.26 -24.76 8.67
N MET A 187 -19.97 -24.38 9.72
CA MET A 187 -19.40 -24.08 11.03
C MET A 187 -20.36 -24.53 12.10
N ASN A 188 -20.14 -25.70 12.68
CA ASN A 188 -20.89 -26.09 13.86
C ASN A 188 -20.00 -26.05 15.11
N PRO A 189 -19.86 -24.88 15.77
CA PRO A 189 -19.27 -24.76 17.11
C PRO A 189 -19.85 -25.76 18.11
N VAL A 190 -21.09 -26.23 17.87
CA VAL A 190 -21.75 -27.24 18.68
C VAL A 190 -21.06 -28.60 18.59
N GLU A 191 -20.42 -28.97 17.47
CA GLU A 191 -19.73 -30.27 17.35
C GLU A 191 -18.38 -30.28 18.07
N ASN A 192 -17.59 -29.20 17.98
CA ASN A 192 -16.36 -29.07 18.76
C ASN A 192 -16.66 -28.94 20.26
N LEU A 193 -17.69 -28.17 20.61
CA LEU A 193 -18.24 -28.15 21.96
C LEU A 193 -18.63 -29.56 22.38
N TRP A 194 -19.32 -30.32 21.52
CA TRP A 194 -19.79 -31.66 21.80
C TRP A 194 -18.65 -32.65 22.09
N THR A 195 -17.55 -32.62 21.34
CA THR A 195 -16.40 -33.51 21.61
C THR A 195 -15.75 -33.22 22.96
N ILE A 196 -15.48 -31.94 23.27
CA ILE A 196 -14.95 -31.52 24.58
C ILE A 196 -15.92 -31.90 25.71
N MET A 197 -17.21 -31.83 25.41
CA MET A 197 -18.28 -32.19 26.32
C MET A 197 -18.47 -33.70 26.50
N GLU A 198 -18.25 -34.52 25.48
CA GLU A 198 -18.28 -35.97 25.55
C GLU A 198 -17.14 -36.50 26.42
N ASP A 199 -15.93 -35.97 26.23
CA ASP A 199 -14.76 -36.35 27.02
C ASP A 199 -14.97 -36.02 28.51
N LYS A 200 -15.45 -34.81 28.82
CA LYS A 200 -15.80 -34.44 30.20
C LYS A 200 -16.97 -35.21 30.77
N ALA A 201 -17.97 -35.55 29.94
CA ALA A 201 -19.12 -36.34 30.39
C ALA A 201 -18.73 -37.78 30.72
N ALA A 202 -17.77 -38.35 29.96
CA ALA A 202 -17.17 -39.64 30.22
C ALA A 202 -16.36 -39.63 31.53
N ASP A 203 -15.58 -38.58 31.77
CA ASP A 203 -14.76 -38.42 32.97
C ASP A 203 -15.59 -38.20 34.25
N GLU A 204 -16.65 -37.38 34.19
CA GLU A 204 -17.44 -37.01 35.37
C GLU A 204 -18.63 -37.96 35.66
N GLN A 205 -18.83 -39.02 34.86
CA GLN A 205 -19.98 -39.93 34.94
C GLN A 205 -21.31 -39.17 35.13
N LEU A 206 -21.61 -38.26 34.19
CA LEU A 206 -22.74 -37.33 34.28
C LEU A 206 -24.09 -38.07 34.16
N SER A 207 -24.55 -38.68 35.25
CA SER A 207 -25.75 -39.53 35.31
C SER A 207 -27.08 -38.77 35.40
N SER A 208 -27.06 -37.44 35.43
CA SER A 208 -28.28 -36.63 35.49
C SER A 208 -28.21 -35.39 34.61
N ALA A 209 -29.37 -35.02 34.05
CA ALA A 209 -29.49 -33.86 33.16
C ALA A 209 -29.03 -32.54 33.82
N ASN A 210 -29.16 -32.41 35.14
CA ASN A 210 -28.70 -31.23 35.88
C ASN A 210 -27.18 -31.18 36.01
N LYS A 211 -26.52 -32.33 36.18
CA LYS A 211 -25.05 -32.41 36.18
C LYS A 211 -24.50 -32.10 34.80
N LEU A 212 -25.11 -32.67 33.75
CA LEU A 212 -24.76 -32.35 32.36
C LEU A 212 -24.89 -30.85 32.08
N ARG A 213 -26.03 -30.23 32.41
CA ARG A 213 -26.23 -28.77 32.26
C ARG A 213 -25.17 -27.92 32.96
N ARG A 214 -24.75 -28.33 34.16
CA ARG A 214 -23.70 -27.62 34.91
C ARG A 214 -22.35 -27.76 34.21
N ALA A 215 -22.00 -28.96 33.76
CA ALA A 215 -20.77 -29.20 33.02
C ALA A 215 -20.74 -28.44 31.67
N ILE A 216 -21.85 -28.39 30.93
CA ILE A 216 -21.97 -27.57 29.69
C ILE A 216 -21.64 -26.11 30.01
N LYS A 217 -22.31 -25.57 31.03
CA LYS A 217 -22.16 -24.17 31.40
C LYS A 217 -20.74 -23.88 31.89
N GLU A 218 -20.16 -24.79 32.66
CA GLU A 218 -18.79 -24.66 33.15
C GLU A 218 -17.79 -24.66 31.99
N VAL A 219 -17.83 -25.64 31.08
CA VAL A 219 -16.99 -25.66 29.87
C VAL A 219 -17.18 -24.41 29.03
N TRP A 220 -18.43 -23.98 28.87
CA TRP A 220 -18.74 -22.76 28.13
C TRP A 220 -18.13 -21.52 28.80
N ASP A 221 -18.25 -21.38 30.11
CA ASP A 221 -17.79 -20.20 30.85
C ASP A 221 -16.26 -20.21 31.11
N THR A 222 -15.65 -21.39 31.29
CA THR A 222 -14.23 -21.52 31.68
C THR A 222 -13.31 -21.82 30.53
N GLU A 223 -13.72 -22.63 29.56
CA GLU A 223 -12.84 -23.04 28.46
C GLU A 223 -13.17 -22.24 27.22
N ILE A 224 -14.45 -22.17 26.82
CA ILE A 224 -14.80 -21.52 25.55
C ILE A 224 -14.83 -20.01 25.69
N THR A 225 -15.46 -19.48 26.73
CA THR A 225 -15.49 -18.03 26.96
C THR A 225 -14.08 -17.51 27.27
N GLN A 226 -13.22 -18.28 27.94
CA GLN A 226 -11.84 -17.84 28.15
C GLN A 226 -10.94 -18.01 26.93
N LEU A 227 -11.10 -19.06 26.13
CA LEU A 227 -10.29 -19.26 24.91
C LEU A 227 -10.74 -18.37 23.75
N TRP A 228 -12.03 -18.03 23.66
CA TRP A 228 -12.63 -17.36 22.50
C TRP A 228 -13.11 -15.93 22.78
N LEU A 229 -13.50 -15.60 24.02
CA LEU A 229 -14.07 -14.28 24.34
C LEU A 229 -13.15 -13.40 25.20
N LEU A 230 -12.16 -13.96 25.88
CA LEU A 230 -11.06 -13.16 26.39
C LEU A 230 -10.09 -12.95 25.23
N PRO A 231 -9.85 -11.70 24.78
CA PRO A 231 -8.73 -11.44 23.88
C PRO A 231 -7.51 -12.07 24.56
N GLN A 232 -6.82 -12.98 23.88
CA GLN A 232 -5.45 -13.31 24.29
C GLN A 232 -4.70 -11.99 24.22
N ARG A 233 -4.66 -11.28 25.35
CA ARG A 233 -3.94 -10.04 25.47
C ARG A 233 -2.51 -10.46 25.25
N ARG A 234 -1.96 -10.18 24.06
CA ARG A 234 -0.52 -10.05 23.93
C ARG A 234 -0.12 -9.10 25.03
N THR A 235 0.66 -9.61 25.98
CA THR A 235 1.17 -8.80 27.10
C THR A 235 2.14 -7.74 26.58
N GLN A 236 2.63 -7.91 25.35
CA GLN A 236 3.62 -7.05 24.74
C GLN A 236 3.01 -6.23 23.60
N VAL A 237 3.07 -4.91 23.76
CA VAL A 237 2.76 -3.95 22.71
C VAL A 237 3.85 -4.05 21.64
N GLN A 238 3.43 -4.15 20.38
CA GLN A 238 4.36 -4.14 19.25
C GLN A 238 5.13 -2.81 19.21
N CYS A 239 6.44 -2.87 18.97
CA CYS A 239 7.29 -1.69 18.87
C CYS A 239 8.03 -1.73 17.54
N ILE A 240 7.58 -0.90 16.59
CA ILE A 240 8.22 -0.78 15.28
C ILE A 240 9.56 -0.08 15.45
N CYS A 241 10.61 -0.71 14.95
CA CYS A 241 11.92 -0.12 14.73
C CYS A 241 12.25 -0.20 13.24
N TYR A 242 13.26 0.56 12.81
CA TYR A 242 13.82 0.42 11.47
C TYR A 242 15.34 0.47 11.50
N THR A 243 15.95 -0.09 10.47
CA THR A 243 17.38 0.00 10.20
C THR A 243 17.57 0.24 8.72
N ASP A 244 18.32 1.29 8.38
CA ASP A 244 18.65 1.62 7.00
C ASP A 244 20.05 1.11 6.64
N ILE A 245 20.14 0.40 5.52
CA ILE A 245 21.39 -0.04 4.94
C ILE A 245 21.71 0.85 3.74
N LEU A 246 22.71 1.70 3.94
CA LEU A 246 23.20 2.64 2.94
C LEU A 246 24.18 1.95 1.98
N PRO A 247 24.13 2.28 0.68
CA PRO A 247 25.12 1.82 -0.27
C PRO A 247 26.41 2.64 -0.21
N ASP A 248 27.54 1.95 -0.31
CA ASP A 248 28.83 2.53 -0.73
C ASP A 248 28.85 2.65 -2.27
N VAL A 249 29.71 3.49 -2.85
CA VAL A 249 29.74 3.80 -4.30
C VAL A 249 29.71 2.57 -5.23
N SER A 250 30.32 1.47 -4.83
CA SER A 250 30.40 0.22 -5.62
C SER A 250 29.34 -0.82 -5.24
N ASP A 251 28.44 -0.51 -4.31
CA ASP A 251 27.44 -1.47 -3.88
C ASP A 251 26.37 -1.71 -4.92
N THR A 252 25.86 -2.94 -4.87
CA THR A 252 24.67 -3.39 -5.58
C THR A 252 23.61 -3.77 -4.57
N VAL A 253 22.36 -3.89 -4.99
CA VAL A 253 21.27 -4.37 -4.10
C VAL A 253 21.63 -5.72 -3.44
N PRO A 254 22.18 -6.73 -4.15
CA PRO A 254 22.70 -7.95 -3.51
C PRO A 254 23.79 -7.72 -2.45
N SER A 255 24.67 -6.73 -2.65
CA SER A 255 25.67 -6.34 -1.64
C SER A 255 24.99 -5.78 -0.39
N LEU A 256 23.92 -4.99 -0.53
CA LEU A 256 23.13 -4.49 0.60
C LEU A 256 22.45 -5.64 1.36
N VAL A 257 21.90 -6.64 0.66
CA VAL A 257 21.35 -7.85 1.29
C VAL A 257 22.42 -8.59 2.09
N THR A 258 23.64 -8.69 1.56
CA THR A 258 24.77 -9.29 2.28
C THR A 258 25.13 -8.51 3.55
N LYS A 259 25.08 -7.16 3.50
CA LYS A 259 25.26 -6.30 4.68
C LYS A 259 24.15 -6.53 5.72
N VAL A 260 22.87 -6.59 5.30
CA VAL A 260 21.74 -6.93 6.19
C VAL A 260 21.97 -8.28 6.88
N ASN A 261 22.34 -9.30 6.11
CA ASN A 261 22.56 -10.64 6.65
C ASN A 261 23.70 -10.70 7.66
N ARG A 262 24.76 -9.90 7.48
CA ARG A 262 25.83 -9.76 8.48
C ARG A 262 25.29 -9.17 9.79
N ILE A 263 24.46 -8.13 9.71
CA ILE A 263 23.84 -7.49 10.88
C ILE A 263 22.91 -8.48 11.61
N ILE A 264 22.14 -9.28 10.87
CA ILE A 264 21.30 -10.34 11.44
C ILE A 264 22.16 -11.41 12.14
N GLN A 265 23.21 -11.92 11.48
CA GLN A 265 24.12 -12.92 12.06
C GLN A 265 24.85 -12.42 13.31
N GLN A 266 25.12 -11.11 13.38
CA GLN A 266 25.73 -10.45 14.53
C GLN A 266 24.72 -10.14 15.65
N ASN A 267 23.44 -10.52 15.51
CA ASN A 267 22.34 -10.21 16.43
C ASN A 267 22.19 -8.70 16.70
N GLN A 268 22.54 -7.87 15.71
CA GLN A 268 22.39 -6.41 15.80
C GLN A 268 20.98 -5.95 15.38
N LEU A 269 20.30 -6.73 14.54
CA LEU A 269 18.90 -6.52 14.21
C LEU A 269 18.01 -7.24 15.22
N ILE A 270 17.55 -6.53 16.25
CA ILE A 270 16.72 -7.10 17.32
C ILE A 270 15.25 -7.08 16.89
N GLY A 271 14.66 -8.25 16.65
CA GLY A 271 13.23 -8.35 16.40
C GLY A 271 12.85 -9.26 15.26
N GLN A 272 11.54 -9.38 15.03
CA GLN A 272 11.01 -9.99 13.81
C GLN A 272 10.97 -8.95 12.68
N ILE A 273 11.50 -9.27 11.49
CA ILE A 273 11.37 -8.41 10.32
C ILE A 273 9.88 -8.33 9.92
N ILE A 274 9.36 -7.11 9.82
CA ILE A 274 8.00 -6.81 9.37
C ILE A 274 7.99 -6.59 7.86
N THR A 275 8.88 -5.72 7.36
CA THR A 275 8.92 -5.33 5.94
C THR A 275 10.32 -4.94 5.53
N VAL A 276 10.71 -5.30 4.31
CA VAL A 276 11.95 -4.85 3.68
C VAL A 276 11.59 -3.92 2.53
N GLN A 277 11.99 -2.66 2.65
CA GLN A 277 11.67 -1.63 1.66
C GLN A 277 12.92 -1.19 0.90
N THR A 278 12.82 -1.19 -0.43
CA THR A 278 13.77 -0.45 -1.27
C THR A 278 13.34 1.02 -1.32
N VAL A 279 14.11 1.91 -0.69
CA VAL A 279 13.82 3.34 -0.63
C VAL A 279 14.79 4.09 -1.54
N SER A 280 14.27 4.94 -2.43
CA SER A 280 15.10 5.87 -3.20
C SER A 280 15.34 7.15 -2.40
N VAL A 281 16.60 7.56 -2.25
CA VAL A 281 17.00 8.72 -1.44
C VAL A 281 17.84 9.67 -2.31
N PRO A 282 17.50 10.97 -2.39
CA PRO A 282 18.30 11.92 -3.15
C PRO A 282 19.68 12.11 -2.50
N ILE A 283 20.72 12.20 -3.32
CA ILE A 283 22.09 12.40 -2.85
C ILE A 283 22.37 13.90 -2.83
N SER A 284 22.62 14.44 -1.64
CA SER A 284 22.90 15.86 -1.44
C SER A 284 24.34 16.03 -0.96
N ASN A 285 25.15 16.81 -1.67
CA ASN A 285 26.56 17.04 -1.35
C ASN A 285 27.37 15.73 -1.21
N GLY A 286 27.05 14.72 -2.02
CA GLY A 286 27.69 13.40 -1.98
C GLY A 286 27.23 12.49 -0.83
N ASN A 287 26.28 12.94 0.01
CA ASN A 287 25.77 12.17 1.14
C ASN A 287 24.37 11.63 0.86
N VAL A 288 24.14 10.39 1.31
CA VAL A 288 22.82 9.73 1.29
C VAL A 288 22.18 9.91 2.67
N ASP A 289 21.18 10.79 2.78
CA ASP A 289 20.47 11.05 4.03
C ASP A 289 19.11 10.34 4.05
N THR A 290 19.04 9.17 4.70
CA THR A 290 17.80 8.40 4.79
C THR A 290 16.80 8.97 5.79
N GLU A 291 17.23 9.86 6.68
CA GLU A 291 16.36 10.56 7.64
C GLU A 291 15.64 11.74 7.00
N LEU A 292 16.04 12.13 5.78
CA LEU A 292 15.42 13.21 5.03
C LEU A 292 13.96 12.90 4.70
N THR A 293 13.06 13.63 5.35
CA THR A 293 11.61 13.55 5.11
C THR A 293 11.08 14.65 4.21
N ARG A 294 11.88 15.66 3.91
CA ARG A 294 11.49 16.76 3.01
C ARG A 294 12.68 17.24 2.21
N TRP A 295 12.47 17.42 0.91
CA TRP A 295 13.47 18.03 0.04
C TRP A 295 12.80 18.79 -1.10
N THR A 296 13.61 19.46 -1.91
CA THR A 296 13.15 20.20 -3.07
C THR A 296 14.04 19.86 -4.25
N GLU A 297 13.41 19.60 -5.37
CA GLU A 297 14.04 19.24 -6.63
C GLU A 297 13.86 20.37 -7.63
N SER A 298 14.96 20.81 -8.23
CA SER A 298 14.92 21.65 -9.42
C SER A 298 14.67 20.78 -10.64
N VAL A 299 13.83 21.24 -11.54
CA VAL A 299 13.50 20.54 -12.79
C VAL A 299 14.66 20.60 -13.79
N SER A 300 15.52 21.61 -13.69
CA SER A 300 16.69 21.78 -14.56
C SER A 300 17.86 20.85 -14.18
N ASP A 301 17.92 20.40 -12.93
CA ASP A 301 19.08 19.70 -12.41
C ASP A 301 18.96 18.18 -12.61
N ASP A 302 20.07 17.53 -12.97
CA ASP A 302 20.20 16.08 -12.84
C ASP A 302 20.33 15.75 -11.36
N ILE A 303 19.38 14.98 -10.83
CA ILE A 303 19.35 14.66 -9.39
C ILE A 303 19.82 13.21 -9.20
N PRO A 304 20.98 12.99 -8.56
CA PRO A 304 21.43 11.65 -8.22
C PRO A 304 20.62 11.07 -7.06
N TYR A 305 20.34 9.77 -7.11
CA TYR A 305 19.67 9.01 -6.08
C TYR A 305 20.45 7.74 -5.73
N ALA A 306 20.25 7.29 -4.50
CA ALA A 306 20.70 6.00 -4.00
C ALA A 306 19.50 5.15 -3.56
N PHE A 307 19.49 3.88 -3.94
CA PHE A 307 18.65 2.86 -3.32
C PHE A 307 19.26 2.40 -2.02
N CYS A 308 18.51 2.57 -0.94
CA CYS A 308 18.81 2.01 0.39
C CYS A 308 17.83 0.88 0.69
N LEU A 309 18.23 -0.07 1.54
CA LEU A 309 17.31 -1.05 2.11
C LEU A 309 16.90 -0.60 3.51
N ARG A 310 15.61 -0.27 3.69
CA ARG A 310 15.01 0.03 4.98
C ARG A 310 14.32 -1.21 5.53
N ILE A 311 14.80 -1.72 6.66
CA ILE A 311 14.27 -2.91 7.30
C ILE A 311 13.40 -2.48 8.48
N PHE A 312 12.09 -2.59 8.36
CA PHE A 312 11.18 -2.42 9.49
C PHE A 312 11.11 -3.73 10.28
N HIS A 313 11.24 -3.65 11.61
CA HIS A 313 11.20 -4.83 12.48
C HIS A 313 10.49 -4.55 13.79
N ASP A 314 9.85 -5.57 14.34
CA ASP A 314 9.22 -5.54 15.65
C ASP A 314 10.23 -5.96 16.72
N LYS A 315 10.73 -4.97 17.46
CA LYS A 315 11.70 -5.20 18.56
C LYS A 315 11.09 -6.00 19.72
N SER A 316 9.76 -6.06 19.80
CA SER A 316 9.08 -6.79 20.86
C SER A 316 9.07 -8.31 20.64
N SER A 317 9.12 -8.74 19.38
CA SER A 317 9.13 -10.16 19.02
C SER A 317 10.56 -10.72 19.02
N PRO A 318 10.79 -11.99 19.40
CA PRO A 318 12.10 -12.61 19.26
C PRO A 318 12.53 -12.66 17.79
N GLY A 319 13.82 -12.49 17.53
CA GLY A 319 14.37 -12.64 16.18
C GLY A 319 14.42 -14.11 15.75
N ASN A 320 14.13 -14.38 14.48
CA ASN A 320 13.99 -15.75 13.95
C ASN A 320 15.29 -16.33 13.37
N GLY A 321 16.44 -15.70 13.59
CA GLY A 321 17.74 -16.13 13.05
C GLY A 321 17.77 -16.30 11.52
N SER A 322 16.81 -15.69 10.80
CA SER A 322 16.57 -15.94 9.38
C SER A 322 17.45 -15.05 8.51
N SER A 323 17.97 -15.54 7.39
CA SER A 323 18.67 -14.68 6.42
C SER A 323 17.70 -14.06 5.42
N LEU A 324 17.87 -12.77 5.13
CA LEU A 324 17.16 -12.04 4.09
C LEU A 324 17.66 -12.45 2.69
N GLY A 325 16.72 -12.60 1.76
CA GLY A 325 16.96 -12.71 0.33
C GLY A 325 16.05 -11.77 -0.46
N ILE A 326 16.49 -11.42 -1.67
CA ILE A 326 15.73 -10.62 -2.63
C ILE A 326 15.80 -11.31 -4.00
N ARG A 327 14.66 -11.41 -4.67
CA ARG A 327 14.56 -11.87 -6.05
C ARG A 327 13.85 -10.81 -6.89
N ASP A 328 14.52 -10.37 -7.95
CA ASP A 328 13.97 -9.40 -8.90
C ASP A 328 13.46 -10.11 -10.15
N PHE A 329 12.31 -9.65 -10.65
CA PHE A 329 11.70 -10.05 -11.91
C PHE A 329 11.65 -8.83 -12.82
N ILE A 330 12.50 -8.86 -13.84
CA ILE A 330 12.74 -7.74 -14.77
C ILE A 330 11.94 -8.01 -16.04
N PRO A 331 11.15 -7.05 -16.55
CA PRO A 331 10.33 -7.27 -17.75
C PRO A 331 11.24 -7.46 -18.96
N CYS A 332 11.07 -8.55 -19.71
CA CYS A 332 11.84 -8.80 -20.93
C CYS A 332 11.35 -7.91 -22.07
N LEU A 333 12.24 -7.55 -22.99
CA LEU A 333 11.85 -6.87 -24.23
C LEU A 333 11.36 -7.91 -25.25
N THR A 334 10.13 -7.77 -25.69
CA THR A 334 9.48 -8.57 -26.74
C THR A 334 9.25 -7.72 -27.99
N ASP A 335 8.74 -8.33 -29.06
CA ASP A 335 8.37 -7.62 -30.30
C ASP A 335 7.26 -6.57 -30.07
N GLU A 336 6.43 -6.75 -29.03
CA GLU A 336 5.34 -5.83 -28.65
C GLU A 336 5.78 -4.77 -27.63
N GLY A 337 7.07 -4.74 -27.28
CA GLY A 337 7.62 -3.93 -26.21
C GLY A 337 7.94 -4.76 -24.97
N TYR A 338 8.09 -4.10 -23.83
CA TYR A 338 8.45 -4.83 -22.61
C TYR A 338 7.27 -5.65 -22.08
N GLU A 339 7.58 -6.68 -21.30
CA GLU A 339 6.57 -7.47 -20.61
C GLU A 339 5.72 -6.64 -19.64
N SER A 340 4.43 -6.99 -19.54
CA SER A 340 3.51 -6.37 -18.59
C SER A 340 3.80 -6.81 -17.14
N PHE A 341 3.21 -6.10 -16.18
CA PHE A 341 3.32 -6.48 -14.77
C PHE A 341 2.66 -7.85 -14.48
N ASP A 342 1.64 -8.24 -15.25
CA ASP A 342 1.02 -9.57 -15.14
C ASP A 342 2.02 -10.67 -15.45
N GLN A 343 2.81 -10.51 -16.52
CA GLN A 343 3.86 -11.47 -16.88
C GLN A 343 4.92 -11.57 -15.78
N LEU A 344 5.31 -10.45 -15.16
CA LEU A 344 6.20 -10.47 -13.98
C LEU A 344 5.61 -11.27 -12.82
N SER A 345 4.31 -11.12 -12.55
CA SER A 345 3.63 -11.89 -11.51
C SER A 345 3.61 -13.39 -11.81
N ILE A 346 3.45 -13.79 -13.08
CA ILE A 346 3.52 -15.18 -13.54
C ILE A 346 4.94 -15.74 -13.35
N HIS A 347 5.97 -14.95 -13.68
CA HIS A 347 7.37 -15.34 -13.48
C HIS A 347 7.68 -15.52 -11.99
N ALA A 348 7.20 -14.60 -11.14
CA ALA A 348 7.36 -14.70 -9.68
C ALA A 348 6.67 -15.93 -9.11
N ASN A 349 5.45 -16.19 -9.53
CA ASN A 349 4.69 -17.40 -9.20
C ASN A 349 5.44 -18.67 -9.61
N THR A 350 5.92 -18.74 -10.85
CA THR A 350 6.70 -19.89 -11.35
C THR A 350 7.93 -20.14 -10.49
N TRP A 351 8.66 -19.09 -10.10
CA TRP A 351 9.81 -19.21 -9.21
C TRP A 351 9.42 -19.66 -7.80
N LEU A 352 8.37 -19.07 -7.20
CA LEU A 352 7.89 -19.40 -5.85
C LEU A 352 7.45 -20.85 -5.70
N LYS A 353 6.91 -21.46 -6.77
CA LYS A 353 6.53 -22.89 -6.79
C LYS A 353 7.70 -23.81 -6.42
N ASP A 354 8.92 -23.42 -6.77
CA ASP A 354 10.14 -24.19 -6.52
C ASP A 354 10.83 -23.79 -5.20
N GLN A 355 10.27 -22.85 -4.41
CA GLN A 355 10.83 -22.40 -3.13
C GLN A 355 10.08 -23.02 -1.96
N ALA A 356 10.63 -24.10 -1.38
CA ALA A 356 10.05 -24.75 -0.20
C ALA A 356 10.60 -24.23 1.14
N ASP A 357 11.70 -23.48 1.13
CA ASP A 357 12.50 -23.10 2.29
C ASP A 357 12.46 -21.59 2.61
N ILE A 358 11.44 -20.87 2.12
CA ILE A 358 11.35 -19.41 2.28
C ILE A 358 10.05 -18.98 2.96
N ILE A 359 10.14 -17.89 3.72
CA ILE A 359 9.01 -17.11 4.22
C ILE A 359 8.99 -15.81 3.44
N LEU A 360 7.91 -15.54 2.72
CA LEU A 360 7.80 -14.26 2.03
C LEU A 360 7.64 -13.12 3.04
N ALA A 361 8.49 -12.10 2.93
CA ALA A 361 8.41 -10.91 3.77
C ALA A 361 7.46 -9.88 3.17
N ASN A 362 7.70 -9.48 1.91
CA ASN A 362 6.85 -8.54 1.17
C ASN A 362 7.19 -8.54 -0.33
N MET A 363 6.33 -7.92 -1.13
CA MET A 363 6.53 -7.73 -2.57
C MET A 363 6.44 -6.25 -2.93
N GLN A 364 7.29 -5.79 -3.85
CA GLN A 364 7.40 -4.36 -4.18
C GLN A 364 7.63 -4.14 -5.67
N SER A 365 7.06 -3.06 -6.18
CA SER A 365 7.26 -2.57 -7.52
C SER A 365 8.26 -1.45 -7.53
N VAL A 366 9.49 -1.76 -7.93
CA VAL A 366 10.59 -0.80 -7.91
C VAL A 366 10.78 -0.21 -9.30
N MET A 367 10.81 1.12 -9.40
CA MET A 367 11.24 1.81 -10.61
C MET A 367 12.76 1.83 -10.64
N VAL A 368 13.38 1.23 -11.65
CA VAL A 368 14.84 1.15 -11.81
C VAL A 368 15.25 1.79 -13.14
N GLN A 369 16.37 2.50 -13.15
CA GLN A 369 16.96 2.97 -14.40
C GLN A 369 17.54 1.77 -15.15
N LYS A 370 17.30 1.68 -16.45
CA LYS A 370 17.92 0.67 -17.31
C LYS A 370 19.35 1.10 -17.62
N ASP A 371 20.30 0.25 -17.26
CA ASP A 371 21.70 0.47 -17.53
C ASP A 371 22.05 0.07 -18.98
N THR A 372 23.20 0.50 -19.47
CA THR A 372 23.72 0.08 -20.79
C THR A 372 24.23 -1.36 -20.82
N GLY A 373 24.26 -2.02 -19.65
CA GLY A 373 24.71 -3.39 -19.47
C GLY A 373 23.69 -4.45 -19.92
N PRO A 374 23.99 -5.72 -19.60
CA PRO A 374 23.05 -6.84 -19.79
C PRO A 374 21.69 -6.56 -19.12
N HIS A 375 20.60 -6.93 -19.80
CA HIS A 375 19.24 -6.66 -19.34
C HIS A 375 18.94 -7.27 -17.96
N ASP A 376 19.50 -8.45 -17.68
CA ASP A 376 19.40 -9.17 -16.40
C ASP A 376 20.16 -8.50 -15.24
N GLU A 377 21.01 -7.50 -15.52
CA GLU A 377 21.65 -6.67 -14.50
C GLU A 377 20.82 -5.44 -14.12
N THR A 378 19.73 -5.16 -14.83
CA THR A 378 18.86 -4.00 -14.56
C THR A 378 18.27 -4.07 -13.14
N GLY A 379 18.43 -2.98 -12.38
CA GLY A 379 17.94 -2.90 -10.99
C GLY A 379 18.90 -3.42 -9.93
N ARG A 380 20.09 -3.90 -10.33
CA ARG A 380 21.17 -4.26 -9.38
C ARG A 380 21.94 -3.03 -8.89
N ALA A 381 22.08 -2.00 -9.72
CA ALA A 381 22.76 -0.78 -9.35
C ALA A 381 22.04 -0.07 -8.19
N CYS A 382 22.81 0.37 -7.19
CA CYS A 382 22.27 1.17 -6.09
C CYS A 382 22.17 2.66 -6.44
N PHE A 383 22.86 3.14 -7.46
CA PHE A 383 22.91 4.56 -7.81
C PHE A 383 22.29 4.79 -9.17
N TYR A 384 21.51 5.85 -9.30
CA TYR A 384 20.90 6.26 -10.56
C TYR A 384 20.67 7.77 -10.55
N SER A 385 20.38 8.37 -11.71
CA SER A 385 20.09 9.80 -11.79
C SER A 385 18.74 10.03 -12.46
N THR A 386 17.94 10.91 -11.88
CA THR A 386 16.75 11.44 -12.55
C THR A 386 17.20 12.60 -13.43
N PRO A 387 16.99 12.55 -14.75
CA PRO A 387 17.50 13.57 -15.65
C PRO A 387 16.70 14.86 -15.52
N GLY A 388 17.39 16.00 -15.51
CA GLY A 388 16.79 17.32 -15.63
C GLY A 388 16.23 17.57 -17.03
N ILE A 389 15.41 18.60 -17.21
CA ILE A 389 14.80 18.95 -18.51
C ILE A 389 15.79 19.38 -19.59
N GLU A 390 17.02 19.72 -19.18
CA GLU A 390 18.12 20.09 -20.06
C GLU A 390 18.91 18.88 -20.53
N ASN A 391 18.71 17.71 -19.91
CA ASN A 391 19.42 16.49 -20.29
C ASN A 391 18.94 16.01 -21.67
N LEU A 392 19.90 15.91 -22.61
CA LEU A 392 19.63 15.48 -23.98
C LEU A 392 19.53 13.95 -24.12
N HIS A 393 20.01 13.21 -23.13
CA HIS A 393 20.00 11.75 -23.17
C HIS A 393 18.63 11.22 -22.74
N THR A 394 18.06 10.33 -23.56
CA THR A 394 16.86 9.60 -23.15
C THR A 394 17.27 8.51 -22.17
N LEU A 395 16.74 8.59 -20.95
CA LEU A 395 16.90 7.53 -19.95
C LEU A 395 15.65 6.64 -19.95
N GLU A 396 15.87 5.33 -19.90
CA GLU A 396 14.81 4.34 -19.81
C GLU A 396 14.67 3.90 -18.35
N PHE A 397 13.44 3.89 -17.85
CA PHE A 397 13.12 3.37 -16.53
C PHE A 397 12.18 2.17 -16.69
N LEU A 398 12.47 1.09 -15.98
CA LEU A 398 11.64 -0.11 -15.94
C LEU A 398 11.01 -0.25 -14.57
N ARG A 399 9.80 -0.78 -14.52
CA ARG A 399 9.18 -1.23 -13.28
C ARG A 399 9.44 -2.73 -13.14
N ILE A 400 10.21 -3.10 -12.13
CA ILE A 400 10.48 -4.51 -11.79
C ILE A 400 9.57 -4.95 -10.64
N LEU A 401 9.32 -6.25 -10.54
CA LEU A 401 8.71 -6.86 -9.34
C LEU A 401 9.84 -7.42 -8.48
N ARG A 402 9.99 -6.89 -7.27
CA ARG A 402 10.96 -7.31 -6.26
C ARG A 402 10.27 -8.11 -5.17
N VAL A 403 10.74 -9.34 -4.95
CA VAL A 403 10.23 -10.26 -3.95
C VAL A 403 11.25 -10.39 -2.83
N CYS A 404 10.90 -9.88 -1.64
CA CYS A 404 11.73 -9.96 -0.44
C CYS A 404 11.30 -11.15 0.40
N TYR A 405 12.24 -12.02 0.79
CA TYR A 405 11.94 -13.25 1.52
C TYR A 405 12.97 -13.54 2.61
N LEU A 406 12.59 -14.33 3.61
CA LEU A 406 13.45 -14.81 4.69
C LEU A 406 13.68 -16.30 4.52
N LYS A 407 14.92 -16.75 4.73
CA LYS A 407 15.27 -18.17 4.85
C LYS A 407 15.48 -18.50 6.33
N PRO A 408 14.62 -19.33 6.94
CA PRO A 408 14.80 -19.77 8.32
C PRO A 408 16.14 -20.48 8.51
N ALA A 409 16.66 -20.45 9.74
CA ALA A 409 17.77 -21.34 10.10
C ALA A 409 17.30 -22.81 10.05
N VAL A 410 18.20 -23.72 9.63
CA VAL A 410 17.94 -25.12 9.21
C VAL A 410 17.15 -25.97 10.22
N ASP A 411 17.10 -25.55 11.48
CA ASP A 411 16.49 -26.33 12.57
C ASP A 411 15.02 -25.98 12.87
N VAL A 412 14.44 -24.96 12.21
CA VAL A 412 13.04 -24.56 12.41
C VAL A 412 12.18 -25.14 11.28
N VAL A 413 11.97 -26.45 11.30
CA VAL A 413 11.03 -27.16 10.41
C VAL A 413 9.59 -27.01 10.93
N SER A 414 9.14 -25.77 11.11
CA SER A 414 7.71 -25.48 11.24
C SER A 414 7.09 -25.44 9.85
N GLU A 415 5.85 -25.90 9.71
CA GLU A 415 5.06 -25.78 8.48
C GLU A 415 5.08 -24.31 8.00
N LEU A 416 5.89 -24.02 6.98
CA LEU A 416 5.93 -22.70 6.39
C LEU A 416 4.63 -22.47 5.62
N PRO A 417 4.04 -21.27 5.70
CA PRO A 417 2.85 -20.97 4.93
C PRO A 417 3.16 -21.18 3.44
N VAL A 418 2.28 -21.88 2.73
CA VAL A 418 2.35 -21.99 1.27
C VAL A 418 1.80 -20.69 0.70
N ILE A 419 2.64 -19.93 0.00
CA ILE A 419 2.33 -18.58 -0.50
C ILE A 419 2.06 -18.58 -2.01
N TYR A 420 2.20 -19.74 -2.66
CA TYR A 420 1.97 -19.92 -4.09
C TYR A 420 0.72 -20.78 -4.36
N PRO A 421 -0.05 -20.46 -5.43
CA PRO A 421 0.04 -19.26 -6.25
C PRO A 421 -0.45 -18.02 -5.50
N PHE A 422 0.02 -16.85 -5.92
CA PHE A 422 -0.52 -15.57 -5.52
C PHE A 422 -1.15 -14.85 -6.71
N THR A 423 -2.15 -14.04 -6.44
CA THR A 423 -2.71 -13.07 -7.39
C THR A 423 -2.46 -11.66 -6.89
N TYR A 424 -2.69 -10.66 -7.74
CA TYR A 424 -2.68 -9.28 -7.30
C TYR A 424 -3.90 -8.53 -7.79
N GLU A 425 -4.32 -7.53 -7.02
CA GLU A 425 -5.45 -6.67 -7.34
C GLU A 425 -5.02 -5.20 -7.25
N LEU A 426 -5.36 -4.41 -8.27
CA LEU A 426 -4.96 -3.01 -8.38
C LEU A 426 -6.15 -2.08 -8.19
N PHE A 427 -6.06 -1.21 -7.19
CA PHE A 427 -7.07 -0.20 -6.88
C PHE A 427 -6.56 1.17 -7.31
N SER A 428 -6.96 1.56 -8.51
CA SER A 428 -6.79 2.92 -9.01
C SER A 428 -7.92 3.82 -8.49
N PRO A 429 -7.65 5.04 -8.02
CA PRO A 429 -8.68 5.98 -7.56
C PRO A 429 -9.67 6.28 -8.69
N GLU A 430 -10.96 6.31 -8.36
CA GLU A 430 -12.03 6.59 -9.32
C GLU A 430 -12.38 8.09 -9.39
N LEU A 431 -13.07 8.52 -10.46
CA LEU A 431 -13.65 9.87 -10.52
C LEU A 431 -14.93 9.91 -9.69
N VAL A 432 -14.93 10.71 -8.63
CA VAL A 432 -16.09 10.99 -7.79
C VAL A 432 -16.87 12.15 -8.39
N PRO A 433 -18.13 11.95 -8.82
CA PRO A 433 -18.97 13.02 -9.32
C PRO A 433 -19.34 14.01 -8.19
N PRO A 434 -19.62 15.28 -8.53
CA PRO A 434 -20.05 16.26 -7.54
C PRO A 434 -21.35 15.84 -6.88
N ARG A 435 -21.44 16.01 -5.55
CA ARG A 435 -22.71 15.85 -4.84
C ARG A 435 -23.64 17.00 -5.27
N GLU A 436 -24.87 16.67 -5.65
CA GLU A 436 -25.95 17.64 -5.91
C GLU A 436 -25.74 18.59 -7.11
N GLY A 437 -24.95 18.18 -8.12
CA GLY A 437 -24.85 18.89 -9.40
C GLY A 437 -24.12 20.24 -9.35
N ARG A 438 -23.52 20.61 -8.21
CA ARG A 438 -22.60 21.76 -8.10
C ARG A 438 -21.20 21.26 -7.82
N GLY A 439 -20.28 21.50 -8.75
CA GLY A 439 -18.86 21.18 -8.62
C GLY A 439 -18.31 20.47 -9.84
N ARG A 440 -16.98 20.32 -9.87
CA ARG A 440 -16.30 19.48 -10.86
C ARG A 440 -16.17 18.06 -10.31
N ASN A 441 -16.05 17.08 -11.20
CA ASN A 441 -15.59 15.75 -10.81
C ASN A 441 -14.24 15.89 -10.11
N ARG A 442 -14.00 15.08 -9.09
CA ARG A 442 -12.70 15.00 -8.41
C ARG A 442 -12.24 13.55 -8.38
N MET A 443 -10.94 13.31 -8.24
CA MET A 443 -10.48 11.96 -7.93
C MET A 443 -10.88 11.55 -6.52
N GLU A 444 -11.07 10.25 -6.34
CA GLU A 444 -11.14 9.60 -5.03
C GLU A 444 -9.91 10.02 -4.22
N ARG A 445 -10.15 10.29 -2.95
CA ARG A 445 -9.10 10.43 -1.96
C ARG A 445 -8.56 9.06 -1.59
N MET A 446 -7.37 9.04 -1.00
CA MET A 446 -6.71 7.82 -0.55
C MET A 446 -7.58 7.00 0.40
N ARG A 447 -8.20 7.65 1.39
CA ARG A 447 -9.19 7.04 2.30
C ARG A 447 -10.37 6.42 1.58
N GLU A 448 -10.90 7.06 0.54
CA GLU A 448 -12.04 6.53 -0.22
C GLU A 448 -11.63 5.26 -0.99
N THR A 449 -10.43 5.30 -1.59
CA THR A 449 -9.83 4.13 -2.25
C THR A 449 -9.62 2.99 -1.25
N PHE A 450 -9.13 3.28 -0.03
CA PHE A 450 -8.97 2.28 1.01
C PHE A 450 -10.30 1.72 1.55
N ILE A 451 -11.38 2.50 1.57
CA ILE A 451 -12.71 1.97 1.90
C ILE A 451 -13.12 0.91 0.86
N ARG A 452 -12.82 1.12 -0.42
CA ARG A 452 -13.09 0.15 -1.48
C ARG A 452 -12.20 -1.10 -1.37
N VAL A 453 -10.90 -0.93 -1.10
CA VAL A 453 -9.97 -2.02 -0.77
C VAL A 453 -10.51 -2.86 0.39
N ASN A 454 -10.91 -2.24 1.49
CA ASN A 454 -11.45 -2.93 2.66
C ASN A 454 -12.76 -3.67 2.35
N SER A 455 -13.61 -3.07 1.51
CA SER A 455 -14.86 -3.70 1.09
C SER A 455 -14.60 -4.94 0.23
N TYR A 456 -13.63 -4.86 -0.68
CA TYR A 456 -13.18 -5.98 -1.50
C TYR A 456 -12.60 -7.12 -0.65
N LEU A 457 -11.72 -6.80 0.30
CA LEU A 457 -11.12 -7.81 1.18
C LEU A 457 -12.17 -8.52 2.03
N LYS A 458 -13.16 -7.77 2.54
CA LYS A 458 -14.28 -8.34 3.29
C LYS A 458 -15.18 -9.24 2.45
N SER A 459 -15.44 -8.89 1.19
CA SER A 459 -16.31 -9.67 0.31
C SER A 459 -15.62 -10.87 -0.32
N SER A 460 -14.33 -10.74 -0.65
CA SER A 460 -13.53 -11.83 -1.23
C SER A 460 -13.10 -12.84 -0.18
N GLY A 461 -12.83 -12.41 1.05
CA GLY A 461 -12.19 -13.25 2.06
C GLY A 461 -10.75 -13.62 1.69
N ALA A 462 -10.14 -12.90 0.75
CA ALA A 462 -8.76 -13.13 0.34
C ALA A 462 -7.79 -12.76 1.47
N ASP A 463 -6.79 -13.60 1.68
CA ASP A 463 -5.71 -13.31 2.62
C ASP A 463 -4.64 -12.46 1.93
N ILE A 464 -4.22 -11.41 2.63
CA ILE A 464 -3.25 -10.44 2.13
C ILE A 464 -1.84 -10.96 2.42
N ILE A 465 -1.04 -11.00 1.37
CA ILE A 465 0.40 -11.26 1.45
C ILE A 465 1.15 -9.96 1.73
N SER A 466 0.89 -8.93 0.92
CA SER A 466 1.53 -7.62 0.97
C SER A 466 0.64 -6.59 0.28
N VAL A 467 0.74 -5.34 0.68
CA VAL A 467 0.09 -4.19 0.04
C VAL A 467 1.13 -3.12 -0.18
N GLU A 468 1.14 -2.55 -1.38
CA GLU A 468 2.03 -1.46 -1.72
C GLU A 468 1.28 -0.27 -2.31
N THR A 469 1.83 0.92 -2.10
CA THR A 469 1.42 2.13 -2.82
C THR A 469 2.29 2.36 -4.02
N VAL A 470 1.70 2.26 -5.20
CA VAL A 470 2.41 2.38 -6.47
C VAL A 470 2.12 3.75 -7.07
N MET A 471 3.17 4.53 -7.32
CA MET A 471 3.09 5.78 -8.07
C MET A 471 3.21 5.50 -9.57
N ASN A 472 2.16 5.82 -10.34
CA ASN A 472 2.08 5.59 -11.78
C ASN A 472 1.94 6.91 -12.55
N PRO A 473 2.70 7.17 -13.62
CA PRO A 473 2.49 8.34 -14.48
C PRO A 473 1.06 8.36 -15.06
N MET A 474 0.36 9.50 -14.93
CA MET A 474 -1.06 9.64 -15.32
C MET A 474 -1.31 9.77 -16.81
N GLN A 475 -0.27 9.97 -17.63
CA GLN A 475 -0.41 10.21 -19.07
C GLN A 475 -1.08 9.05 -19.84
N LEU A 476 -1.31 7.91 -19.17
CA LEU A 476 -2.00 6.74 -19.72
C LEU A 476 -3.51 6.73 -19.45
N TYR A 477 -4.02 7.53 -18.52
CA TYR A 477 -5.39 7.37 -17.99
C TYR A 477 -6.40 8.39 -18.51
N LEU A 478 -5.95 9.43 -19.22
CA LEU A 478 -6.77 10.61 -19.46
C LEU A 478 -6.64 11.09 -20.90
N GLU A 479 -7.45 10.51 -21.78
CA GLU A 479 -7.62 10.99 -23.16
C GLU A 479 -8.37 12.34 -23.21
N ASP A 480 -9.16 12.66 -22.18
CA ASP A 480 -10.12 13.78 -22.19
C ASP A 480 -9.78 14.97 -21.28
N ILE A 481 -8.65 15.00 -20.58
CA ILE A 481 -8.30 16.20 -19.78
C ILE A 481 -7.54 17.20 -20.66
N SER A 482 -8.29 17.93 -21.48
CA SER A 482 -7.83 19.17 -22.13
C SER A 482 -7.45 20.27 -21.14
N GLU A 483 -7.68 20.07 -19.83
CA GLU A 483 -7.34 21.01 -18.75
C GLU A 483 -5.92 20.82 -18.17
N LEU A 484 -5.15 19.82 -18.60
CA LEU A 484 -3.78 19.67 -18.11
C LEU A 484 -2.88 20.72 -18.76
N SER A 485 -2.17 21.48 -17.92
CA SER A 485 -1.09 22.33 -18.40
C SER A 485 -0.09 21.44 -19.16
N PRO A 486 0.34 21.81 -20.37
CA PRO A 486 1.34 21.06 -21.13
C PRO A 486 2.66 20.90 -20.34
N ASP A 487 2.89 21.78 -19.37
CA ASP A 487 4.10 21.83 -18.54
C ASP A 487 3.92 21.13 -17.19
N GLU A 488 2.89 20.29 -17.01
CA GLU A 488 2.66 19.53 -15.77
C GLU A 488 2.63 18.01 -16.04
N ILE A 489 3.46 17.26 -15.33
CA ILE A 489 3.38 15.80 -15.23
C ILE A 489 2.60 15.45 -13.97
N GLN A 490 1.58 14.62 -14.14
CA GLN A 490 0.82 14.07 -13.02
C GLN A 490 1.16 12.61 -12.80
N PHE A 491 1.16 12.20 -11.54
CA PHE A 491 1.31 10.81 -11.12
C PHE A 491 0.12 10.41 -10.26
N LEU A 492 -0.36 9.19 -10.45
CA LEU A 492 -1.46 8.59 -9.73
C LEU A 492 -0.90 7.60 -8.73
N PHE A 493 -1.26 7.76 -7.46
CA PHE A 493 -1.14 6.66 -6.53
C PHE A 493 -2.21 5.62 -6.82
N THR A 494 -1.81 4.36 -6.76
CA THR A 494 -2.67 3.19 -6.84
C THR A 494 -2.29 2.26 -5.69
N ILE A 495 -3.25 1.53 -5.16
CA ILE A 495 -2.99 0.55 -4.10
C ILE A 495 -2.97 -0.82 -4.75
N ARG A 496 -1.87 -1.55 -4.64
CA ARG A 496 -1.78 -2.93 -5.12
C ARG A 496 -1.80 -3.89 -3.93
N LEU A 497 -2.72 -4.84 -3.96
CA LEU A 497 -2.77 -5.96 -3.01
C LEU A 497 -2.17 -7.19 -3.66
N PHE A 498 -1.28 -7.89 -2.97
CA PHE A 498 -0.87 -9.25 -3.29
C PHE A 498 -1.64 -10.20 -2.38
N LEU A 499 -2.30 -11.19 -2.96
CA LEU A 499 -3.28 -12.04 -2.29
C LEU A 499 -2.91 -13.51 -2.45
N THR A 500 -3.09 -14.32 -1.41
CA THR A 500 -2.97 -15.77 -1.56
C THR A 500 -4.20 -16.29 -2.30
N ASP A 501 -3.96 -17.22 -3.23
CA ASP A 501 -5.00 -17.74 -4.09
C ASP A 501 -5.73 -18.90 -3.41
N GLN A 502 -6.50 -18.61 -2.36
CA GLN A 502 -7.36 -19.62 -1.72
C GLN A 502 -8.68 -19.87 -2.47
N LEU A 503 -8.80 -19.35 -3.70
CA LEU A 503 -10.08 -19.19 -4.39
C LEU A 503 -10.04 -19.59 -5.88
N ALA A 504 -9.48 -20.75 -6.23
CA ALA A 504 -9.92 -21.60 -7.34
C ALA A 504 -8.94 -22.76 -7.57
N GLU A 505 -9.42 -23.87 -8.14
CA GLU A 505 -8.50 -24.87 -8.68
C GLU A 505 -7.65 -24.27 -9.81
N PRO A 506 -6.38 -24.68 -9.98
CA PRO A 506 -5.45 -24.10 -10.95
C PRO A 506 -5.96 -24.02 -12.40
N ASP A 507 -6.82 -24.95 -12.80
CA ASP A 507 -7.41 -24.99 -14.15
C ASP A 507 -8.49 -23.90 -14.35
N GLU A 508 -9.21 -23.52 -13.29
CA GLU A 508 -10.09 -22.36 -13.31
C GLU A 508 -9.29 -21.05 -13.30
N LEU A 509 -8.08 -21.03 -12.75
CA LEU A 509 -7.24 -19.82 -12.69
C LEU A 509 -6.76 -19.35 -14.06
N LEU A 510 -6.29 -20.25 -14.92
CA LEU A 510 -5.91 -19.89 -16.29
C LEU A 510 -7.12 -19.42 -17.12
N GLN A 511 -8.29 -20.04 -16.89
CA GLN A 511 -9.54 -19.58 -17.52
C GLN A 511 -10.04 -18.25 -16.93
N THR A 512 -9.91 -18.04 -15.63
CA THR A 512 -10.38 -16.84 -14.93
C THR A 512 -9.47 -15.65 -15.20
N LEU A 513 -8.15 -15.83 -15.29
CA LEU A 513 -7.22 -14.79 -15.74
C LEU A 513 -7.48 -14.43 -17.21
N SER A 514 -7.82 -15.41 -18.05
CA SER A 514 -8.23 -15.18 -19.44
C SER A 514 -9.61 -14.54 -19.59
N LEU A 515 -10.52 -14.74 -18.63
CA LEU A 515 -11.88 -14.19 -18.62
C LEU A 515 -11.96 -12.83 -17.91
N ARG A 516 -11.16 -12.56 -16.87
CA ARG A 516 -11.19 -11.30 -16.12
C ARG A 516 -10.60 -10.12 -16.87
N THR A 517 -9.73 -10.35 -17.85
CA THR A 517 -9.36 -9.34 -18.86
C THR A 517 -10.58 -8.87 -19.69
N SER A 518 -11.69 -9.62 -19.68
CA SER A 518 -12.90 -9.30 -20.45
C SER A 518 -14.12 -8.86 -19.61
N SER A 519 -14.07 -8.91 -18.27
CA SER A 519 -15.26 -8.66 -17.44
C SER A 519 -14.98 -7.96 -16.11
N VAL A 520 -14.75 -6.64 -16.16
CA VAL A 520 -15.11 -5.72 -15.07
C VAL A 520 -15.99 -4.64 -15.69
N GLY A 521 -17.17 -4.43 -15.09
CA GLY A 521 -18.27 -3.62 -15.62
C GLY A 521 -17.91 -2.16 -15.86
N SER A 522 -17.31 -1.88 -17.01
CA SER A 522 -17.22 -0.56 -17.62
C SER A 522 -18.42 -0.37 -18.54
N ARG A 523 -19.09 0.79 -18.47
CA ARG A 523 -19.97 1.25 -19.55
C ARG A 523 -19.13 1.29 -20.83
N ARG A 524 -19.29 0.31 -21.72
CA ARG A 524 -18.52 0.17 -22.98
C ARG A 524 -18.27 1.53 -23.66
N PRO A 525 -17.04 2.08 -23.60
CA PRO A 525 -16.50 2.82 -24.73
C PRO A 525 -16.22 1.79 -25.86
N LYS A 526 -16.10 2.24 -27.11
CA LYS A 526 -15.73 1.38 -28.24
C LYS A 526 -14.51 0.53 -27.87
N GLU A 527 -14.54 -0.77 -28.22
CA GLU A 527 -13.38 -1.65 -28.15
C GLU A 527 -12.20 -0.98 -28.86
N PRO A 528 -11.11 -0.65 -28.14
CA PRO A 528 -9.85 -0.28 -28.76
C PRO A 528 -9.34 -1.48 -29.56
N SER A 529 -8.65 -1.24 -30.66
CA SER A 529 -8.08 -2.33 -31.44
C SER A 529 -6.97 -3.04 -30.62
N PRO A 530 -6.60 -4.28 -30.94
CA PRO A 530 -5.46 -4.95 -30.30
C PRO A 530 -4.13 -4.18 -30.38
N ALA A 531 -4.04 -3.13 -31.20
CA ALA A 531 -2.90 -2.22 -31.27
C ALA A 531 -2.91 -1.09 -30.20
N ASP A 532 -3.96 -0.99 -29.39
CA ASP A 532 -4.20 0.13 -28.46
C ASP A 532 -4.03 -0.25 -26.99
N HIS A 533 -3.54 -1.46 -26.67
CA HIS A 533 -3.10 -1.76 -25.31
C HIS A 533 -1.84 -0.93 -25.01
N PRO A 534 -1.87 -0.01 -24.03
CA PRO A 534 -0.63 0.57 -23.57
C PRO A 534 0.16 -0.58 -22.91
N GLY A 535 1.17 -1.08 -23.63
CA GLY A 535 2.24 -1.89 -23.05
C GLY A 535 2.83 -1.20 -21.81
N PRO A 536 3.70 -1.87 -21.05
CA PRO A 536 4.19 -1.38 -19.78
C PRO A 536 4.64 0.08 -19.84
N ILE A 537 4.39 0.76 -18.73
CA ILE A 537 4.45 2.20 -18.53
C ILE A 537 5.76 2.80 -19.09
N PHE A 538 5.72 3.34 -20.31
CA PHE A 538 6.82 4.10 -20.90
C PHE A 538 6.60 5.60 -20.79
N LEU A 539 7.55 6.29 -20.15
CA LEU A 539 7.67 7.76 -20.17
C LEU A 539 8.11 8.31 -21.55
N LYS A 540 8.28 7.46 -22.57
CA LYS A 540 8.74 7.83 -23.92
C LYS A 540 7.86 8.91 -24.57
N SER A 541 6.56 8.94 -24.26
CA SER A 541 5.59 9.92 -24.79
C SER A 541 5.83 11.35 -24.29
N VAL A 542 6.23 11.51 -23.02
CA VAL A 542 6.42 12.83 -22.37
C VAL A 542 7.62 13.54 -22.96
N VAL A 543 8.71 12.78 -23.07
CA VAL A 543 9.97 13.25 -23.64
C VAL A 543 9.71 13.68 -25.09
N ASN A 544 9.05 12.83 -25.89
CA ASN A 544 8.75 13.14 -27.29
C ASN A 544 7.84 14.37 -27.50
N LYS A 545 6.85 14.64 -26.63
CA LYS A 545 6.01 15.85 -26.76
C LYS A 545 6.81 17.13 -26.54
N ASN A 546 7.68 17.18 -25.53
CA ASN A 546 8.55 18.33 -25.29
C ASN A 546 9.59 18.51 -26.41
N TYR A 547 10.09 17.41 -27.00
CA TYR A 547 10.94 17.49 -28.18
C TYR A 547 10.22 18.07 -29.40
N LYS A 548 8.95 17.72 -29.66
CA LYS A 548 8.19 18.31 -30.78
C LYS A 548 8.03 19.82 -30.64
N SER A 549 7.70 20.32 -29.45
CA SER A 549 7.59 21.76 -29.20
C SER A 549 8.94 22.47 -29.39
N ARG A 550 10.05 21.86 -28.92
CA ARG A 550 11.41 22.40 -29.13
C ARG A 550 11.80 22.46 -30.61
N TRP A 551 11.50 21.42 -31.40
CA TRP A 551 11.74 21.43 -32.85
C TRP A 551 10.90 22.47 -33.59
N ILE A 552 9.65 22.70 -33.15
CA ILE A 552 8.82 23.78 -33.71
C ILE A 552 9.43 25.14 -33.38
N VAL A 553 9.89 25.38 -32.16
CA VAL A 553 10.55 26.64 -31.77
C VAL A 553 11.85 26.86 -32.57
N VAL A 554 12.67 25.82 -32.75
CA VAL A 554 13.87 25.87 -33.60
C VAL A 554 13.49 26.17 -35.05
N ALA A 555 12.49 25.47 -35.61
CA ALA A 555 12.02 25.70 -36.98
C ALA A 555 11.49 27.11 -37.19
N VAL A 556 10.70 27.65 -36.25
CA VAL A 556 10.18 29.02 -36.28
C VAL A 556 11.32 30.03 -36.18
N THR A 557 12.32 29.78 -35.33
CA THR A 557 13.50 30.65 -35.19
C THR A 557 14.32 30.67 -36.47
N VAL A 558 14.61 29.51 -37.06
CA VAL A 558 15.33 29.40 -38.35
C VAL A 558 14.55 30.10 -39.46
N PHE A 559 13.24 29.91 -39.52
CA PHE A 559 12.39 30.57 -40.52
C PHE A 559 12.39 32.10 -40.35
N THR A 560 12.35 32.57 -39.10
CA THR A 560 12.42 34.00 -38.77
C THR A 560 13.78 34.60 -39.15
N CYS A 561 14.88 33.92 -38.80
CA CYS A 561 16.24 34.33 -39.19
C CYS A 561 16.39 34.37 -40.71
N MET A 562 15.90 33.36 -41.45
CA MET A 562 15.93 33.36 -42.91
C MET A 562 15.10 34.50 -43.50
N THR A 563 13.93 34.79 -42.94
CA THR A 563 13.09 35.92 -43.38
C THR A 563 13.82 37.25 -43.18
N ILE A 564 14.48 37.45 -42.04
CA ILE A 564 15.28 38.64 -41.76
C ILE A 564 16.44 38.77 -42.76
N ILE A 565 17.17 37.68 -43.03
CA ILE A 565 18.26 37.66 -44.01
C ILE A 565 17.74 38.05 -45.40
N VAL A 566 16.63 37.47 -45.84
CA VAL A 566 16.02 37.80 -47.15
C VAL A 566 15.59 39.27 -47.21
N VAL A 567 14.95 39.79 -46.17
CA VAL A 567 14.54 41.21 -46.11
C VAL A 567 15.74 42.14 -46.17
N ILE A 568 16.80 41.86 -45.41
CA ILE A 568 18.04 42.62 -45.44
C ILE A 568 18.66 42.54 -46.84
N SER A 569 18.77 41.36 -47.44
CA SER A 569 19.29 41.19 -48.79
C SER A 569 18.50 42.00 -49.82
N VAL A 570 17.16 42.02 -49.76
CA VAL A 570 16.33 42.81 -50.67
C VAL A 570 16.55 44.31 -50.49
N ILE A 571 16.65 44.79 -49.25
CA ILE A 571 16.91 46.22 -48.95
C ILE A 571 18.28 46.64 -49.50
N TYR A 572 19.32 45.81 -49.34
CA TYR A 572 20.67 46.14 -49.80
C TYR A 572 20.92 45.84 -51.29
N SER A 573 20.05 45.07 -51.95
CA SER A 573 20.18 44.74 -53.38
C SER A 573 19.41 45.67 -54.32
N ASN A 574 18.60 46.58 -53.78
CA ASN A 574 17.91 47.63 -54.54
C ASN A 574 18.65 48.98 -54.33
N PRO A 575 19.60 49.33 -55.21
CA PRO A 575 20.36 50.58 -55.11
C PRO A 575 19.51 51.83 -55.36
#